data_AF-A0A3N5FDY0-F1
#
_entry.id   AF-A0A3N5FDY0-F1
#
_cell.length_a   1.000
_cell.length_b   1.000
_cell.length_c   1.000
_cell.angle_alpha   90.00
_cell.angle_beta   90.00
_cell.angle_gamma   90.00
#
_symmetry.space_group_name_H-M   'P 1'
#
loop_
_entity.id
_entity.type
_entity.pdbx_description
1 polymer ?
#
loop_
_entity_poly.entity_id
_entity_poly.type
_entity_poly.pdbx_seq_one_letter_code
_entity_poly.pdbx_strand_id
1 'polypeptide(L)' 'MKELVVISGKGGTGKTSLLAAFASLANNKALCDADMDAADLHLIMDPRI' A
#
# COMPACT_ATOMS: atom_id res chain seq x y z
N MET A 1 -14.63 10.83 -5.92
CA MET A 1 -13.65 10.21 -5.02
C MET A 1 -13.78 8.69 -5.19
N LYS A 2 -12.68 7.97 -5.43
CA LYS A 2 -12.69 6.51 -5.55
C LYS A 2 -11.73 5.95 -4.51
N GLU A 3 -12.13 4.90 -3.83
CA GLU A 3 -11.37 4.27 -2.75
C GLU A 3 -11.18 2.79 -3.07
N LEU A 4 -9.98 2.28 -2.76
CA LEU A 4 -9.63 0.88 -2.91
C LEU A 4 -8.96 0.42 -1.63
N VAL A 5 -9.52 -0.62 -1.01
CA VAL A 5 -8.96 -1.25 0.18
C VAL A 5 -8.50 -2.66 -0.19
N VAL A 6 -7.25 -2.98 0.10
CA VAL A 6 -6.67 -4.31 -0.14
C VAL A 6 -6.51 -5.03 1.20
N ILE A 7 -7.30 -6.08 1.42
CA ILE A 7 -7.26 -6.91 2.63
C ILE A 7 -6.84 -8.34 2.32
N SER A 8 -6.25 -9.03 3.29
CA SER A 8 -5.97 -10.48 3.21
C SER A 8 -5.83 -11.08 4.60
N GLY A 9 -6.04 -12.39 4.70
CA GLY A 9 -6.06 -13.10 5.99
C GLY A 9 -4.71 -13.55 6.54
N LYS A 10 -3.59 -13.30 5.85
CA LYS A 10 -2.24 -13.70 6.32
C LYS A 10 -1.17 -12.72 5.83
N GLY A 11 -0.04 -12.63 6.56
CA GLY A 11 1.18 -11.98 6.08
C GLY A 11 1.77 -12.69 4.86
N GLY A 12 2.42 -11.94 3.97
CA GLY A 12 3.11 -12.49 2.79
C GLY A 12 2.23 -12.87 1.59
N THR A 13 0.93 -12.54 1.60
CA THR A 13 0.03 -12.85 0.47
C THR A 13 0.06 -11.81 -0.67
N GLY A 14 1.07 -10.92 -0.69
CA GLY A 14 1.26 -9.94 -1.76
C GLY A 14 0.38 -8.67 -1.70
N LYS A 15 -0.24 -8.34 -0.55
CA LYS A 15 -1.07 -7.13 -0.40
C LYS A 15 -0.33 -5.86 -0.82
N THR A 16 0.87 -5.67 -0.29
CA THR A 16 1.73 -4.50 -0.55
C THR A 16 2.13 -4.43 -2.03
N SER A 17 2.48 -5.56 -2.65
CA SER A 17 2.83 -5.61 -4.08
C SER A 17 1.64 -5.25 -4.98
N LEU A 18 0.44 -5.71 -4.65
CA LEU A 18 -0.77 -5.36 -5.38
C LEU A 18 -1.10 -3.87 -5.21
N LEU A 19 -0.99 -3.34 -3.99
CA LEU A 19 -1.15 -1.92 -3.71
C LEU A 19 -0.16 -1.09 -4.53
N ALA A 20 1.11 -1.51 -4.61
CA ALA A 20 2.15 -0.85 -5.41
C ALA A 20 1.79 -0.76 -6.89
N ALA A 21 1.25 -1.85 -7.46
CA ALA A 21 0.83 -1.88 -8.86
C ALA A 21 -0.29 -0.85 -9.11
N PHE A 22 -1.33 -0.81 -8.29
CA PHE A 22 -2.39 0.20 -8.40
C PHE A 22 -1.87 1.62 -8.15
N ALA A 23 -1.00 1.79 -7.15
CA ALA A 23 -0.38 3.07 -6.84
C ALA A 23 0.42 3.60 -8.04
N SER A 24 1.14 2.74 -8.76
CA SER A 24 1.91 3.15 -9.94
C SER A 24 1.02 3.67 -11.08
N LEU A 25 -0.21 3.14 -11.20
CA LEU A 25 -1.18 3.53 -12.23
C LEU A 25 -2.04 4.74 -11.82
N ALA A 26 -2.17 4.99 -10.51
CA ALA A 26 -3.02 6.06 -9.98
C ALA A 26 -2.27 7.41 -9.93
N ASN A 27 -2.80 8.39 -10.67
CA ASN A 27 -2.44 9.80 -10.57
C ASN A 27 -3.21 10.46 -9.42
N ASN A 28 -2.58 11.40 -8.71
CA ASN A 28 -3.17 12.13 -7.58
C ASN A 28 -3.83 11.21 -6.53
N LYS A 29 -3.00 10.37 -5.90
CA LYS A 29 -3.40 9.34 -4.95
C LYS A 29 -2.99 9.72 -3.53
N ALA A 30 -3.75 9.24 -2.55
CA ALA A 30 -3.32 9.11 -1.17
C ALA A 30 -3.13 7.63 -0.86
N LEU A 31 -2.03 7.28 -0.21
CA LEU A 31 -1.73 5.92 0.24
C LEU A 31 -1.75 5.91 1.77
N CYS A 32 -2.30 4.85 2.34
CA CYS A 32 -2.35 4.63 3.77
C CYS A 32 -1.94 3.18 4.04
N ASP A 33 -1.13 2.98 5.08
CA ASP A 33 -0.84 1.66 5.61
C ASP A 33 -1.67 1.44 6.87
N ALA A 34 -2.40 0.34 6.90
CA ALA A 34 -3.21 -0.06 8.04
C ALA A 34 -2.65 -1.31 8.72
N ASP A 35 -1.43 -1.75 8.36
CA ASP A 35 -0.75 -2.83 9.08
C ASP A 35 -0.33 -2.34 10.48
N MET A 36 -0.80 -3.05 11.51
CA MET A 36 -0.54 -2.71 12.91
C MET A 36 0.90 -3.04 13.33
N ASP A 37 1.48 -4.09 12.75
CA ASP A 37 2.72 -4.69 13.25
C ASP A 37 3.94 -4.20 12.47
N ALA A 38 3.81 -3.97 11.16
CA ALA A 38 4.90 -3.49 10.31
C ALA A 38 4.38 -2.69 9.11
N ALA A 39 4.50 -1.36 9.16
CA ALA A 39 4.15 -0.50 8.04
C ALA A 39 5.14 -0.68 6.86
N ASP A 40 4.61 -1.08 5.71
CA ASP A 40 5.32 -1.48 4.50
C ASP A 40 5.36 -0.38 3.43
N LEU A 41 4.71 0.77 3.61
CA LEU A 41 4.72 1.85 2.60
C LEU A 41 6.12 2.33 2.23
N HIS A 42 7.09 2.24 3.14
CA HIS A 42 8.49 2.58 2.87
C HIS A 42 9.13 1.69 1.78
N LEU A 43 8.56 0.52 1.48
CA LEU A 43 9.02 -0.37 0.40
C LEU A 43 8.67 0.16 -0.99
N ILE A 44 7.65 1.03 -1.08
CA ILE A 44 7.08 1.51 -2.36
C ILE A 44 7.11 3.03 -2.49
N MET A 45 7.61 3.73 -1.46
CA MET A 45 7.76 5.18 -1.40
C MET A 45 9.24 5.50 -1.14
N ASP A 46 9.65 6.74 -1.41
CA ASP A 46 10.95 7.28 -1.03
C ASP A 46 10.77 8.32 0.09
N PRO A 47 10.44 7.89 1.33
CA PRO A 47 10.22 8.82 2.42
C PRO A 47 11.54 9.45 2.87
N ARG A 48 11.54 10.77 3.07
CA ARG A 48 12.64 11.47 3.74
C ARG A 48 12.32 11.57 5.23
N ILE A 49 13.28 11.16 6.06
CA ILE A 49 13.22 11.24 7.54
C ILE A 49 13.79 12.58 7.98
#